data_AF-A0A482THF4-F1
#
_entry.id   AF-A0A482THF4-F1
#
_cell.length_a   1.000
_cell.length_b   1.000
_cell.length_c   1.000
_cell.angle_alpha   90.00
_cell.angle_beta   90.00
_cell.angle_gamma   90.00
#
_symmetry.space_group_name_H-M   'P 1'
#
loop_
_entity.id
_entity.type
_entity.pdbx_description
1 polymer ?
#
loop_
_entity_poly.entity_id
_entity_poly.type
_entity_poly.pdbx_seq_one_letter_code
_entity_poly.pdbx_strand_id
1 'polypeptide(L)'
;VPEMEDEIELAIREAARELKSYLNKRRSMQQRREKQDKLATILPEMAEKLTEVTDNDELHIDDSLARIMNNVLVEREIEDDTVRVRIENNDDTNADVELTDIVTAEPQVTNGATVVEMDGEWFVKWSPTVGAGETAVLEYSVTGEAEFTVSVDGIEEEKLTVNA
;
A
#
# COMPACT_ATOMS: atom_id res chain seq x y z
N VAL A 1 38.51 -31.74 -14.40
CA VAL A 1 38.31 -30.55 -15.25
C VAL A 1 36.86 -30.47 -15.74
N PRO A 2 36.23 -31.52 -16.30
CA PRO A 2 34.82 -31.47 -16.74
C PRO A 2 33.83 -31.09 -15.63
N GLU A 3 33.98 -31.69 -14.45
CA GLU A 3 33.13 -31.40 -13.28
C GLU A 3 33.20 -29.93 -12.82
N MET A 4 34.32 -29.24 -13.02
CA MET A 4 34.41 -27.82 -12.69
C MET A 4 33.77 -26.93 -13.76
N GLU A 5 33.79 -27.35 -15.03
CA GLU A 5 33.13 -26.63 -16.12
C GLU A 5 31.61 -26.71 -15.97
N ASP A 6 31.07 -27.88 -15.62
CA ASP A 6 29.65 -28.07 -15.34
C ASP A 6 29.17 -27.22 -14.16
N GLU A 7 29.97 -27.14 -13.08
CA GLU A 7 29.66 -26.31 -11.91
C GLU A 7 29.67 -24.81 -12.25
N ILE A 8 30.66 -24.35 -13.02
CA ILE A 8 30.74 -22.96 -13.49
C ILE A 8 29.53 -22.63 -14.38
N GLU A 9 29.12 -23.55 -15.26
CA GLU A 9 27.95 -23.39 -16.10
C GLU A 9 26.67 -23.25 -15.27
N LEU A 10 26.51 -24.08 -14.23
CA LEU A 10 25.35 -24.03 -13.34
C LEU A 10 25.29 -22.69 -12.59
N ALA A 11 26.41 -22.26 -12.01
CA ALA A 11 26.53 -20.99 -11.31
C ALA A 11 26.20 -19.80 -12.22
N ILE A 12 26.71 -19.80 -13.47
CA ILE A 12 26.39 -18.74 -14.44
C ILE A 12 24.90 -18.75 -14.79
N ARG A 13 24.28 -19.93 -14.95
CA ARG A 13 22.84 -20.01 -15.23
C ARG A 13 21.98 -19.52 -14.07
N GLU A 14 22.36 -19.79 -12.83
CA GLU A 14 21.68 -19.28 -11.64
C GLU A 14 21.75 -17.74 -11.60
N ALA A 15 22.96 -17.18 -11.72
CA ALA A 15 23.14 -15.73 -11.81
C ALA A 15 22.36 -15.10 -12.98
N ALA A 16 22.31 -15.77 -14.13
CA ALA A 16 21.53 -15.32 -15.28
C ALA A 16 20.01 -15.34 -15.02
N ARG A 17 19.49 -16.32 -14.26
CA ARG A 17 18.07 -16.38 -13.88
C ARG A 17 17.70 -15.28 -12.90
N GLU A 18 18.56 -15.02 -11.92
CA GLU A 18 18.38 -13.90 -10.98
C GLU A 18 18.37 -12.56 -11.71
N LEU A 19 19.35 -12.33 -12.59
CA LEU A 19 19.43 -11.12 -13.41
C LEU A 19 18.18 -10.95 -14.28
N LYS A 20 17.71 -12.02 -14.93
CA LYS A 20 16.48 -11.99 -15.73
C LYS A 20 15.27 -11.59 -14.87
N SER A 21 15.14 -12.16 -13.69
CA SER A 21 14.03 -11.87 -12.77
C SER A 21 14.06 -10.40 -12.32
N TYR A 22 15.24 -9.90 -11.96
CA TYR A 22 15.43 -8.49 -11.62
C TYR A 22 15.07 -7.55 -12.79
N LEU A 23 15.55 -7.84 -14.00
CA LEU A 23 15.25 -7.02 -15.18
C LEU A 23 13.75 -7.02 -15.52
N ASN A 24 13.08 -8.16 -15.38
CA ASN A 24 11.64 -8.25 -15.56
C ASN A 24 10.88 -7.43 -14.52
N LYS A 25 11.26 -7.54 -13.23
CA LYS A 25 10.69 -6.76 -12.14
C LYS A 25 10.86 -5.26 -12.40
N ARG A 26 12.08 -4.81 -12.73
CA ARG A 26 12.38 -3.41 -13.06
C ARG A 26 11.52 -2.90 -14.22
N ARG A 27 11.40 -3.69 -15.29
CA ARG A 27 10.57 -3.33 -16.46
C ARG A 27 9.10 -3.23 -16.11
N SER A 28 8.59 -4.15 -15.29
CA SER A 28 7.21 -4.11 -14.79
C SER A 28 6.95 -2.84 -13.99
N MET A 29 7.84 -2.47 -13.06
CA MET A 29 7.68 -1.24 -12.28
C MET A 29 7.75 0.02 -13.15
N GLN A 30 8.63 0.06 -14.15
CA GLN A 30 8.66 1.16 -15.10
C GLN A 30 7.32 1.33 -15.83
N GLN A 31 6.72 0.24 -16.30
CA GLN A 31 5.41 0.29 -16.97
C GLN A 31 4.30 0.76 -16.04
N ARG A 32 4.35 0.37 -14.75
CA ARG A 32 3.39 0.83 -13.75
C ARG A 32 3.52 2.34 -13.52
N ARG A 33 4.74 2.86 -13.36
CA ARG A 33 4.99 4.31 -13.24
C ARG A 33 4.46 5.08 -14.46
N GLU A 34 4.77 4.61 -15.67
CA GLU A 34 4.25 5.22 -16.91
C GLU A 34 2.71 5.20 -17.00
N LYS A 35 2.06 4.16 -16.46
CA LYS A 35 0.59 4.08 -16.38
C LYS A 35 0.06 5.08 -15.35
N GLN A 36 0.68 5.14 -14.17
CA GLN A 36 0.32 6.09 -13.10
C GLN A 36 0.44 7.54 -13.57
N ASP A 37 1.55 7.92 -14.20
CA ASP A 37 1.77 9.29 -14.70
C ASP A 37 0.66 9.75 -15.65
N LYS A 38 0.23 8.85 -16.55
CA LYS A 38 -0.87 9.11 -17.48
C LYS A 38 -2.20 9.24 -16.75
N LEU A 39 -2.48 8.32 -15.82
CA LEU A 39 -3.73 8.34 -15.06
C LEU A 39 -3.82 9.57 -14.15
N ALA A 40 -2.73 9.97 -13.51
CA ALA A 40 -2.65 11.16 -12.68
C ALA A 40 -2.94 12.45 -13.46
N THR A 41 -2.71 12.44 -14.78
CA THR A 41 -3.08 13.57 -15.65
C THR A 41 -4.55 13.50 -16.07
N ILE A 42 -5.04 12.32 -16.45
CA ILE A 42 -6.35 12.17 -17.11
C ILE A 42 -7.51 12.05 -16.10
N LEU A 43 -7.32 11.35 -14.98
CA LEU A 43 -8.39 11.10 -14.00
C LEU A 43 -8.95 12.39 -13.38
N PRO A 44 -8.14 13.37 -12.94
CA PRO A 44 -8.68 14.62 -12.41
C PRO A 44 -9.52 15.38 -13.43
N GLU A 45 -9.07 15.47 -14.69
CA GLU A 45 -9.81 16.14 -15.76
C GLU A 45 -11.15 15.44 -16.04
N MET A 46 -11.17 14.10 -16.04
CA MET A 46 -12.42 13.35 -16.21
C MET A 46 -13.36 13.51 -15.03
N ALA A 47 -12.84 13.52 -13.80
CA ALA A 47 -13.62 13.72 -12.58
C ALA A 47 -14.32 15.08 -12.60
N GLU A 48 -13.58 16.17 -12.86
CA GLU A 48 -14.13 17.52 -12.97
C GLU A 48 -15.26 17.57 -14.01
N LYS A 49 -15.04 16.98 -15.20
CA LYS A 49 -16.04 16.97 -16.28
C LYS A 49 -17.28 16.14 -15.93
N LEU A 50 -17.12 15.02 -15.22
CA LEU A 50 -18.24 14.20 -14.78
C LEU A 50 -19.05 14.90 -13.69
N THR A 51 -18.39 15.53 -12.72
CA THR A 51 -19.05 16.34 -11.67
C THR A 51 -19.84 17.48 -12.32
N GLU A 52 -19.25 18.22 -13.26
CA GLU A 52 -19.90 19.32 -14.00
C GLU A 52 -21.16 18.86 -14.76
N VAL A 53 -21.12 17.66 -15.36
CA VAL A 53 -22.23 17.15 -16.17
C VAL A 53 -23.33 16.50 -15.33
N THR A 54 -22.98 15.93 -14.18
CA THR A 54 -23.90 15.13 -13.37
C THR A 54 -24.46 15.85 -12.16
N ASP A 55 -23.99 17.08 -11.87
CA ASP A 55 -24.34 17.87 -10.68
C ASP A 55 -24.17 17.08 -9.36
N ASN A 56 -23.27 16.10 -9.34
CA ASN A 56 -22.91 15.35 -8.13
C ASN A 56 -21.75 16.05 -7.39
N ASP A 57 -21.43 15.54 -6.20
CA ASP A 57 -20.24 15.96 -5.46
C ASP A 57 -18.93 15.58 -6.17
N GLU A 58 -17.82 16.16 -5.71
CA GLU A 58 -16.49 15.90 -6.24
C GLU A 58 -16.12 14.41 -6.10
N LEU A 59 -15.62 13.82 -7.18
CA LEU A 59 -15.27 12.40 -7.22
C LEU A 59 -13.88 12.18 -6.62
N HIS A 60 -13.80 11.34 -5.59
CA HIS A 60 -12.53 10.84 -5.06
C HIS A 60 -11.89 9.88 -6.06
N ILE A 61 -10.84 10.36 -6.75
CA ILE A 61 -10.17 9.60 -7.82
C ILE A 61 -9.15 8.60 -7.31
N ASP A 62 -8.66 8.76 -6.07
CA ASP A 62 -7.55 7.96 -5.54
C ASP A 62 -7.94 6.48 -5.38
N ASP A 63 -9.17 6.20 -4.92
CA ASP A 63 -9.70 4.83 -4.82
C ASP A 63 -9.82 4.19 -6.20
N SER A 64 -10.30 4.97 -7.16
CA SER A 64 -10.42 4.55 -8.55
C SER A 64 -9.05 4.28 -9.16
N LEU A 65 -8.07 5.14 -8.86
CA LEU A 65 -6.68 4.96 -9.28
C LEU A 65 -6.09 3.67 -8.70
N ALA A 66 -6.29 3.41 -7.41
CA ALA A 66 -5.81 2.20 -6.74
C ALA A 66 -6.40 0.93 -7.38
N ARG A 67 -7.72 0.94 -7.64
CA ARG A 67 -8.42 -0.16 -8.34
C ARG A 67 -7.91 -0.38 -9.75
N ILE A 68 -7.73 0.69 -10.54
CA ILE A 68 -7.21 0.60 -11.90
C ILE A 68 -5.76 0.09 -11.90
N MET A 69 -4.98 0.43 -10.88
CA MET A 69 -3.58 0.04 -10.73
C MET A 69 -3.40 -1.35 -10.11
N ASN A 70 -4.46 -1.99 -9.62
CA ASN A 70 -4.40 -3.20 -8.80
C ASN A 70 -3.44 -2.99 -7.61
N ASN A 71 -3.57 -1.85 -6.94
CA ASN A 71 -2.77 -1.52 -5.77
C ASN A 71 -3.41 -2.05 -4.49
N VAL A 72 -2.59 -2.25 -3.47
CA VAL A 72 -3.07 -2.24 -2.10
C VAL A 72 -3.40 -0.79 -1.75
N LEU A 73 -4.67 -0.53 -1.44
CA LEU A 73 -5.18 0.76 -1.01
C LEU A 73 -5.25 0.77 0.52
N VAL A 74 -4.64 1.78 1.14
CA VAL A 74 -4.68 2.01 2.59
C VAL A 74 -5.37 3.34 2.83
N GLU A 75 -6.49 3.29 3.54
CA GLU A 75 -7.32 4.46 3.84
C GLU A 75 -7.50 4.60 5.34
N ARG A 76 -7.42 5.84 5.83
CA ARG A 76 -7.74 6.16 7.22
C ARG A 76 -9.03 6.95 7.30
N GLU A 77 -9.91 6.49 8.15
CA GLU A 77 -11.13 7.19 8.55
C GLU A 77 -11.09 7.42 10.06
N ILE A 78 -11.43 8.64 10.49
CA ILE A 78 -11.51 9.00 11.90
C ILE A 78 -12.95 9.43 12.18
N GLU A 79 -13.62 8.65 13.01
CA GLU A 79 -14.99 8.93 13.48
C GLU A 79 -14.97 9.05 15.01
N ASP A 80 -15.27 10.25 15.51
CA ASP A 80 -15.17 10.60 16.93
C ASP A 80 -13.78 10.28 17.51
N ASP A 81 -13.70 9.34 18.46
CA ASP A 81 -12.47 8.86 19.08
C ASP A 81 -11.95 7.56 18.43
N THR A 82 -12.55 7.09 17.33
CA THR A 82 -12.18 5.82 16.67
C THR A 82 -11.41 6.08 15.38
N VAL A 83 -10.21 5.51 15.29
CA VAL A 83 -9.37 5.50 14.10
C VAL A 83 -9.51 4.15 13.42
N ARG A 84 -10.00 4.16 12.18
CA ARG A 84 -10.19 2.99 11.33
C ARG A 84 -9.23 3.08 10.15
N VAL A 85 -8.39 2.07 9.99
CA VAL A 85 -7.50 1.92 8.84
C VAL A 85 -7.97 0.74 8.00
N ARG A 86 -8.48 1.03 6.81
CA ARG A 86 -8.96 0.05 5.84
C ARG A 86 -7.83 -0.28 4.86
N ILE A 87 -7.60 -1.57 4.65
CA ILE A 87 -6.60 -2.08 3.69
C ILE A 87 -7.36 -2.91 2.64
N GLU A 88 -7.47 -2.40 1.42
CA GLU A 88 -8.13 -3.06 0.28
C GLU A 88 -7.07 -3.58 -0.70
N ASN A 89 -6.99 -4.90 -0.88
CA ASN A 89 -6.06 -5.50 -1.83
C ASN A 89 -6.73 -5.64 -3.21
N ASN A 90 -6.40 -4.76 -4.15
CA ASN A 90 -6.95 -4.82 -5.51
C ASN A 90 -6.16 -5.73 -6.46
N ASP A 91 -5.16 -6.48 -5.96
CA ASP A 91 -4.38 -7.42 -6.75
C ASP A 91 -4.99 -8.84 -6.75
N ASP A 92 -4.48 -9.70 -7.63
CA ASP A 92 -4.91 -11.11 -7.77
C ASP A 92 -4.09 -12.09 -6.90
N THR A 93 -3.20 -11.55 -6.06
CA THR A 93 -2.37 -12.31 -5.11
C THR A 93 -2.50 -11.74 -3.70
N ASN A 94 -2.14 -12.54 -2.69
CA ASN A 94 -2.15 -12.09 -1.30
C ASN A 94 -1.12 -10.98 -1.08
N ALA A 95 -1.48 -10.01 -0.24
CA ALA A 95 -0.62 -8.93 0.19
C ALA A 95 -0.26 -9.12 1.67
N ASP A 96 1.03 -9.28 1.96
CA ASP A 96 1.55 -9.23 3.32
C ASP A 96 1.92 -7.78 3.63
N VAL A 97 1.13 -7.14 4.48
CA VAL A 97 1.24 -5.69 4.77
C VAL A 97 1.80 -5.50 6.16
N GLU A 98 2.80 -4.63 6.31
CA GLU A 98 3.29 -4.17 7.60
C GLU A 98 2.86 -2.72 7.81
N LEU A 99 1.77 -2.52 8.56
CA LEU A 99 1.22 -1.20 8.81
C LEU A 99 1.69 -0.67 10.15
N THR A 100 2.27 0.52 10.16
CA THR A 100 2.60 1.28 11.36
C THR A 100 1.86 2.59 11.32
N ASP A 101 0.96 2.80 12.26
CA ASP A 101 0.29 4.07 12.46
C ASP A 101 0.92 4.82 13.63
N ILE A 102 1.47 5.99 13.36
CA ILE A 102 2.14 6.85 14.33
C ILE A 102 1.13 7.90 14.79
N VAL A 103 0.91 7.97 16.10
CA VAL A 103 -0.08 8.86 16.72
C VAL A 103 0.51 9.62 17.89
N THR A 104 0.14 10.89 18.07
CA THR A 104 0.64 11.77 19.15
C THR A 104 -0.17 11.71 20.45
N ALA A 105 -1.08 10.75 20.57
CA ALA A 105 -1.91 10.52 21.76
C ALA A 105 -2.06 9.02 22.03
N GLU A 106 -2.28 8.67 23.31
CA GLU A 106 -2.24 7.28 23.75
C GLU A 106 -3.36 6.45 23.11
N PRO A 107 -3.03 5.42 22.31
CA PRO A 107 -4.01 4.57 21.66
C PRO A 107 -4.63 3.59 22.66
N GLN A 108 -5.95 3.46 22.61
CA GLN A 108 -6.77 2.56 23.39
C GLN A 108 -7.46 1.55 22.47
N VAL A 109 -7.83 0.37 22.97
CA VAL A 109 -8.62 -0.63 22.21
C VAL A 109 -8.00 -1.00 20.85
N THR A 110 -6.74 -1.40 20.82
CA THR A 110 -5.95 -1.51 19.59
C THR A 110 -6.18 -2.78 18.74
N ASN A 111 -7.25 -3.54 18.99
CA ASN A 111 -7.67 -4.73 18.24
C ASN A 111 -6.51 -5.63 17.74
N GLY A 112 -5.60 -6.02 18.64
CA GLY A 112 -4.48 -6.92 18.32
C GLY A 112 -3.21 -6.23 17.78
N ALA A 113 -3.16 -4.90 17.74
CA ALA A 113 -1.94 -4.17 17.40
C ALA A 113 -0.85 -4.33 18.46
N THR A 114 0.40 -4.28 17.99
CA THR A 114 1.54 -4.06 18.88
C THR A 114 1.76 -2.56 19.03
N VAL A 115 1.68 -2.04 20.25
CA VAL A 115 1.87 -0.61 20.56
C VAL A 115 3.24 -0.39 21.19
N VAL A 116 3.99 0.58 20.68
CA VAL A 116 5.28 1.01 21.24
C VAL A 116 5.29 2.52 21.40
N GLU A 117 5.58 3.03 22.59
CA GLU A 117 5.81 4.46 22.82
C GLU A 117 7.28 4.81 22.58
N MET A 118 7.55 5.84 21.78
CA MET A 118 8.89 6.41 21.60
C MET A 118 8.79 7.92 21.47
N ASP A 119 9.56 8.65 22.29
CA ASP A 119 9.68 10.12 22.23
C ASP A 119 8.36 10.90 22.31
N GLY A 120 7.35 10.36 23.00
CA GLY A 120 6.03 10.99 23.14
C GLY A 120 5.07 10.73 21.98
N GLU A 121 5.46 9.87 21.04
CA GLU A 121 4.61 9.33 19.98
C GLU A 121 4.38 7.82 20.19
N TRP A 122 3.23 7.33 19.76
CA TRP A 122 2.86 5.93 19.83
C TRP A 122 2.85 5.31 18.44
N PHE A 123 3.51 4.16 18.31
CA PHE A 123 3.61 3.38 17.10
C PHE A 123 2.67 2.18 17.23
N VAL A 124 1.54 2.22 16.54
CA VAL A 124 0.52 1.17 16.51
C VAL A 124 0.75 0.30 15.29
N LYS A 125 1.17 -0.95 15.51
CA LYS A 125 1.65 -1.84 14.44
C LYS A 125 0.75 -3.04 14.22
N TRP A 126 0.46 -3.31 12.95
CA TRP A 126 -0.20 -4.54 12.49
C TRP A 126 0.57 -5.17 11.34
N SER A 127 0.44 -6.49 11.20
CA SER A 127 1.02 -7.24 10.09
C SER A 127 -0.01 -8.16 9.43
N PRO A 128 -1.12 -7.63 8.87
CA PRO A 128 -2.14 -8.47 8.26
C PRO A 128 -1.67 -9.03 6.91
N THR A 129 -2.07 -10.27 6.64
CA THR A 129 -2.11 -10.80 5.27
C THR A 129 -3.52 -10.58 4.71
N VAL A 130 -3.65 -9.80 3.64
CA VAL A 130 -4.93 -9.51 2.98
C VAL A 130 -5.02 -10.34 1.70
N GLY A 131 -6.05 -11.17 1.58
CA GLY A 131 -6.25 -12.00 0.39
C GLY A 131 -6.51 -11.18 -0.88
N ALA A 132 -6.36 -11.82 -2.03
CA ALA A 132 -6.65 -11.20 -3.33
C ALA A 132 -8.10 -10.69 -3.39
N GLY A 133 -8.29 -9.40 -3.69
CA GLY A 133 -9.62 -8.77 -3.71
C GLY A 133 -10.29 -8.59 -2.35
N GLU A 134 -9.61 -8.94 -1.24
CA GLU A 134 -10.18 -8.84 0.10
C GLU A 134 -9.84 -7.49 0.76
N THR A 135 -10.52 -7.22 1.87
CA THR A 135 -10.29 -6.04 2.69
C THR A 135 -10.05 -6.43 4.15
N ALA A 136 -9.01 -5.88 4.76
CA ALA A 136 -8.82 -5.88 6.21
C ALA A 136 -9.19 -4.53 6.80
N VAL A 137 -9.78 -4.54 8.00
CA VAL A 137 -10.11 -3.34 8.76
C VAL A 137 -9.39 -3.41 10.10
N LEU A 138 -8.55 -2.42 10.36
CA LEU A 138 -7.77 -2.27 11.59
C LEU A 138 -8.33 -1.08 12.36
N GLU A 139 -8.46 -1.21 13.66
CA GLU A 139 -9.09 -0.17 14.48
C GLU A 139 -8.35 0.01 15.80
N TYR A 140 -8.30 1.26 16.24
CA TYR A 140 -7.99 1.66 17.60
C TYR A 140 -8.74 2.94 17.94
N SER A 141 -8.69 3.34 19.21
CA SER A 141 -9.32 4.55 19.69
C SER A 141 -8.30 5.49 20.31
N VAL A 142 -8.53 6.79 20.22
CA VAL A 142 -7.65 7.83 20.73
C VAL A 142 -8.53 8.90 21.35
N THR A 143 -8.20 9.31 22.57
CA THR A 143 -8.93 10.39 23.24
C THR A 143 -8.26 11.74 22.98
N GLY A 144 -9.03 12.71 22.50
CA GLY A 144 -8.57 14.08 22.30
C GLY A 144 -7.95 14.32 20.92
N GLU A 145 -7.40 15.52 20.72
CA GLU A 145 -6.76 15.88 19.46
C GLU A 145 -5.42 15.16 19.31
N ALA A 146 -5.23 14.49 18.17
CA ALA A 146 -4.00 13.77 17.84
C ALA A 146 -3.62 14.01 16.38
N GLU A 147 -2.32 14.04 16.12
CA GLU A 147 -1.77 14.00 14.77
C GLU A 147 -1.45 12.55 14.42
N PHE A 148 -1.59 12.22 13.13
CA PHE A 148 -1.44 10.87 12.64
C PHE A 148 -0.49 10.82 11.44
N THR A 149 0.27 9.74 11.34
CA THR A 149 1.12 9.46 10.17
C THR A 149 1.17 7.95 9.95
N VAL A 150 0.73 7.48 8.79
CA VAL A 150 0.83 6.06 8.45
C VAL A 150 2.12 5.78 7.69
N SER A 151 2.76 4.66 8.05
CA SER A 151 3.83 4.04 7.29
C SER A 151 3.39 2.63 6.91
N VAL A 152 3.64 2.25 5.66
CA VAL A 152 3.29 0.93 5.13
C VAL A 152 4.53 0.30 4.52
N ASP A 153 4.89 -0.86 5.04
CA ASP A 153 6.01 -1.68 4.59
C ASP A 153 5.49 -3.02 4.04
N GLY A 154 6.38 -3.83 3.44
CA GLY A 154 6.04 -5.13 2.83
C GLY A 154 5.48 -5.03 1.41
N ILE A 155 4.94 -3.87 1.02
CA ILE A 155 4.41 -3.60 -0.32
C ILE A 155 5.35 -2.65 -1.08
N GLU A 156 5.56 -2.96 -2.35
CA GLU A 156 6.34 -2.11 -3.25
C GLU A 156 5.60 -0.79 -3.50
N GLU A 157 6.29 0.35 -3.43
CA GLU A 157 5.68 1.69 -3.55
C GLU A 157 4.79 1.83 -4.80
N GLU A 158 5.19 1.25 -5.94
CA GLU A 158 4.40 1.28 -7.19
C GLU A 158 3.15 0.39 -7.18
N LYS A 159 2.94 -0.36 -6.11
CA LYS A 159 1.77 -1.21 -5.84
C LYS A 159 0.98 -0.73 -4.61
N LEU A 160 1.35 0.38 -4.02
CA LEU A 160 0.71 0.93 -2.84
C LEU A 160 0.04 2.26 -3.18
N THR A 161 -1.16 2.47 -2.65
CA THR A 161 -1.84 3.77 -2.63
C THR A 161 -2.23 4.07 -1.19
N VAL A 162 -1.85 5.24 -0.68
CA VAL A 162 -2.11 5.65 0.71
C VAL A 162 -2.92 6.94 0.72
N ASN A 163 -4.10 6.89 1.34
CA ASN A 163 -5.00 8.01 1.58
C ASN A 163 -5.25 8.11 3.09
N ALA A 164 -4.30 8.67 3.84
CA ALA A 164 -4.30 8.60 5.30
C ALA A 164 -3.58 9.78 5.96
#